data_AF-A0A2L2Z7M5-F1
#
_entry.id   AF-A0A2L2Z7M5-F1
#
_cell.length_a   1.000
_cell.length_b   1.000
_cell.length_c   1.000
_cell.angle_alpha   90.00
_cell.angle_beta   90.00
_cell.angle_gamma   90.00
#
_symmetry.space_group_name_H-M   'P 1'
#
loop_
_entity.id
_entity.type
_entity.pdbx_description
1 polymer ?
#
loop_
_entity_poly.entity_id
_entity_poly.type
_entity_poly.pdbx_seq_one_letter_code
_entity_poly.pdbx_strand_id
1 'polypeptide(L)' 'DASVMPGTQLELKVIADTMLTNPRSYTEYGIYIRGLKIFRLSAVNSLIRGRKVSSELCVVDTNNCLLVAATTD' A
#
# COMPACT_ATOMS: atom_id res chain seq x y z
N ASP A 1 -6.26 20.98 2.06
CA ASP A 1 -6.39 20.45 3.42
C ASP A 1 -4.98 20.16 3.96
N ALA A 2 -4.59 20.76 5.07
CA ALA A 2 -3.19 20.95 5.45
C ALA A 2 -2.55 19.79 6.23
N SER A 3 -3.22 18.64 6.36
CA SER A 3 -2.72 17.48 7.12
C SER A 3 -2.34 16.27 6.24
N VAL A 4 -2.35 16.42 4.92
CA VAL A 4 -1.95 15.34 4.01
C VAL A 4 -0.43 15.19 4.01
N MET A 5 0.11 14.43 4.96
CA MET A 5 1.51 13.99 4.92
C MET A 5 1.73 13.17 3.64
N PRO A 6 2.61 13.57 2.72
CA PRO A 6 2.88 12.79 1.52
C PRO A 6 3.52 11.45 1.86
N GLY A 7 3.29 10.43 1.04
CA GLY A 7 4.05 9.18 1.15
C GLY A 7 5.52 9.45 0.88
N THR A 8 6.40 8.83 1.64
CA THR A 8 7.84 9.00 1.42
C THR A 8 8.33 8.11 0.27
N GLN A 9 9.44 8.50 -0.36
CA GLN A 9 10.08 7.67 -1.39
C GLN A 9 10.45 6.28 -0.85
N LEU A 10 10.89 6.20 0.41
CA LEU A 10 11.23 4.93 1.05
C LEU A 10 10.01 4.03 1.19
N GLU A 11 8.87 4.56 1.66
CA GLU A 11 7.63 3.81 1.77
C GLU A 11 7.18 3.26 0.42
N LEU A 12 7.18 4.11 -0.63
CA LEU A 12 6.78 3.69 -1.97
C LEU A 12 7.73 2.64 -2.56
N LYS A 13 9.04 2.76 -2.31
CA LYS A 13 10.03 1.76 -2.72
C LYS A 13 9.79 0.42 -2.05
N VAL A 14 9.55 0.41 -0.74
CA VAL A 14 9.26 -0.83 0.01
C VAL A 14 7.99 -1.49 -0.53
N ILE A 15 6.94 -0.71 -0.81
CA ILE A 15 5.70 -1.19 -1.46
C ILE A 15 6.01 -1.86 -2.79
N ALA A 16 6.79 -1.19 -3.65
CA ALA A 16 7.11 -1.71 -4.97
C ALA A 16 7.96 -2.99 -4.91
N ASP A 17 9.04 -2.99 -4.13
CA ASP A 17 9.94 -4.13 -4.02
C ASP A 17 9.22 -5.37 -3.47
N THR A 18 8.35 -5.18 -2.48
CA THR A 18 7.62 -6.29 -1.87
C THR A 18 6.51 -6.80 -2.78
N MET A 19 5.84 -5.92 -3.55
CA MET A 19 4.89 -6.34 -4.59
C MET A 19 5.54 -7.27 -5.62
N LEU A 20 6.76 -6.96 -6.04
CA LEU A 20 7.49 -7.73 -7.05
C LEU A 20 8.07 -9.05 -6.51
N THR A 21 8.36 -9.12 -5.21
CA THR A 21 9.06 -10.28 -4.61
C THR A 21 8.13 -11.19 -3.81
N ASN A 22 7.30 -10.64 -2.92
CA ASN A 22 6.40 -11.39 -2.06
C ASN A 22 5.24 -10.53 -1.54
N PRO A 23 4.21 -10.26 -2.38
CA PRO A 23 3.08 -9.41 -2.01
C PRO A 23 2.27 -9.99 -0.84
N ARG A 24 2.30 -11.32 -0.64
CA ARG A 24 1.56 -12.00 0.43
C ARG A 24 2.08 -11.66 1.82
N SER A 25 3.35 -11.28 1.95
CA SER A 25 3.96 -10.86 3.23
C SER A 25 3.22 -9.69 3.88
N TYR A 26 2.53 -8.88 3.08
CA TYR A 26 1.73 -7.79 3.59
C TYR A 26 0.51 -8.24 4.40
N THR A 27 -0.02 -9.43 4.14
CA THR A 27 -1.11 -10.00 4.96
C THR A 27 -0.69 -10.15 6.43
N GLU A 28 0.60 -10.41 6.68
CA GLU A 28 1.15 -10.60 8.02
C GLU A 28 1.66 -9.28 8.61
N TYR A 29 2.44 -8.51 7.84
CA TYR A 29 3.16 -7.36 8.37
C TYR A 29 2.47 -6.02 8.16
N GLY A 30 1.48 -5.91 7.26
CA GLY A 30 0.81 -4.65 6.91
C GLY A 30 1.64 -3.72 6.02
N ILE A 31 1.03 -2.68 5.48
CA ILE A 31 1.68 -1.66 4.63
C ILE A 31 1.79 -0.35 5.39
N TYR A 32 2.93 0.33 5.28
CA TYR A 32 3.10 1.70 5.76
C TYR A 32 3.02 2.66 4.58
N ILE A 33 2.16 3.67 4.69
CA ILE A 33 2.07 4.77 3.75
C ILE A 33 1.69 6.04 4.53
N ARG A 34 2.41 7.14 4.31
CA ARG A 34 2.18 8.42 5.01
C ARG A 34 2.34 8.28 6.53
N GLY A 35 3.23 7.40 6.99
CA GLY A 35 3.43 7.07 8.40
C GLY A 35 2.31 6.22 9.03
N LEU A 36 1.28 5.83 8.26
CA LEU A 36 0.15 5.04 8.74
C LEU A 36 0.32 3.57 8.35
N LYS A 37 0.28 2.69 9.35
CA LYS A 37 0.22 1.24 9.12
C LYS A 37 -1.21 0.79 8.80
N ILE A 38 -1.39 0.10 7.67
CA ILE A 38 -2.64 -0.51 7.20
C ILE A 38 -2.54 -2.04 7.37
N PHE A 39 -3.52 -2.64 8.06
CA PHE A 39 -3.45 -4.04 8.52
C PHE A 39 -4.45 -5.00 7.88
N ARG A 40 -5.67 -4.57 7.55
CA ARG A 40 -6.64 -5.47 6.88
C ARG A 40 -6.33 -5.52 5.39
N LEU A 41 -5.35 -6.34 5.05
CA LEU A 41 -4.86 -6.50 3.70
C LEU A 41 -5.38 -7.80 3.07
N SER A 42 -6.00 -7.68 1.91
CA SER A 42 -6.14 -8.79 0.96
C SER A 42 -5.02 -8.64 -0.06
N ALA A 43 -4.06 -9.56 -0.06
CA ALA A 43 -2.93 -9.55 -0.97
C ALA A 43 -2.96 -10.79 -1.88
N VAL A 44 -3.08 -10.54 -3.17
CA VAL A 44 -2.87 -11.51 -4.25
C VAL A 44 -1.73 -11.01 -5.14
N ASN A 45 -1.20 -11.86 -6.02
CA ASN A 45 0.06 -11.58 -6.72
C ASN A 45 0.10 -10.22 -7.44
N SER A 46 -1.02 -9.74 -7.99
CA SER A 46 -1.09 -8.48 -8.73
C SER A 46 -1.90 -7.36 -8.06
N LEU A 47 -2.42 -7.61 -6.85
CA LEU A 47 -3.35 -6.68 -6.21
C LEU A 47 -3.24 -6.77 -4.69
N ILE A 48 -3.05 -5.61 -4.06
CA ILE A 48 -3.26 -5.45 -2.63
C ILE A 48 -4.39 -4.46 -2.40
N ARG A 49 -5.33 -4.85 -1.55
CA ARG A 49 -6.34 -3.96 -1.00
C ARG A 49 -6.18 -3.90 0.49
N GLY A 50 -6.21 -2.69 1.03
CA GLY A 50 -6.05 -2.43 2.43
C GLY A 50 -7.09 -1.49 2.98
N ARG A 51 -7.54 -1.75 4.20
CA ARG A 51 -8.37 -0.80 4.95
C ARG A 51 -7.88 -0.65 6.38
N LYS A 52 -7.93 0.59 6.88
CA LYS A 52 -7.80 0.93 8.30
C LYS A 52 -8.81 2.01 8.64
N VAL A 53 -9.86 1.66 9.37
CA VAL A 53 -10.95 2.59 9.75
C VAL A 53 -11.49 3.31 8.50
N SER A 54 -11.26 4.62 8.36
CA SER A 54 -11.66 5.47 7.24
C SER A 54 -10.59 5.64 6.15
N SER A 55 -9.47 4.93 6.26
CA SER A 55 -8.39 4.94 5.27
C SER A 55 -8.41 3.68 4.42
N GLU A 56 -8.28 3.84 3.12
CA GLU A 56 -8.23 2.74 2.16
C GLU A 56 -6.97 2.85 1.29
N LEU A 57 -6.44 1.70 0.91
CA LEU A 57 -5.28 1.56 0.04
C LEU A 57 -5.58 0.52 -1.03
N CYS A 58 -5.22 0.83 -2.26
CA CYS A 58 -5.19 -0.11 -3.36
C CYS A 58 -3.82 -0.01 -4.04
N VAL A 59 -3.14 -1.14 -4.17
CA VAL A 59 -1.90 -1.28 -4.93
C VAL A 59 -2.14 -2.28 -6.04
N VAL A 60 -1.90 -1.88 -7.28
CA VAL A 60 -2.09 -2.73 -8.45
C VAL A 60 -0.75 -2.85 -9.17
N ASP A 61 -0.31 -4.09 -9.36
CA ASP A 61 0.81 -4.41 -10.23
C ASP A 61 0.30 -4.63 -11.65
N THR A 62 0.83 -3.85 -12.58
CA THR A 62 0.52 -3.94 -14.01
C THR A 62 1.78 -4.36 -14.76
N ASN A 63 1.66 -4.63 -16.06
CA ASN A 63 2.79 -5.11 -16.86
C ASN A 63 4.01 -4.17 -16.84
N ASN A 64 3.80 -2.86 -16.69
CA ASN A 64 4.85 -1.86 -16.87
C ASN A 64 4.99 -0.89 -15.69
N CYS A 65 4.07 -0.92 -14.73
CA CYS A 65 4.10 -0.02 -13.59
C CYS A 65 3.26 -0.52 -12.40
N LEU A 66 3.52 0.08 -11.24
CA LEU A 66 2.71 -0.05 -10.06
C LEU A 66 1.83 1.18 -9.88
N LEU A 67 0.54 0.95 -9.65
CA LEU A 67 -0.41 2.00 -9.30
C LEU A 67 -0.69 1.91 -7.80
N VAL A 68 -0.43 3.01 -7.08
CA VAL A 68 -0.69 3.11 -5.64
C VAL A 68 -1.72 4.21 -5.42
N ALA A 69 -2.91 3.82 -4.95
CA ALA A 69 -3.99 4.73 -4.62
C ALA A 69 -4.30 4.60 -3.12
N ALA A 70 -4.09 5.68 -2.37
CA ALA A 70 -4.45 5.76 -0.96
C ALA A 70 -5.47 6.88 -0.77
N THR A 71 -6.57 6.57 -0.11
CA THR A 71 -7.64 7.53 0.20
C THR A 71 -7.95 7.51 1.69
N THR A 72 -8.50 8.62 2.16
CA THR A 72 -9.04 8.82 3.50
C THR A 72 -10.37 9.54 3.33
N ASP A 73 -11.40 9.14 4.08
CA ASP A 73 -12.59 10.00 4.24
C ASP A 73 -12.21 11.35 4.85
#